data_AF-A0AAV1UA87-F1
#
_entry.id   AF-A0AAV1UA87-F1
#
_cell.length_a   1.000
_cell.length_b   1.000
_cell.length_c   1.000
_cell.angle_alpha   90.00
_cell.angle_beta   90.00
_cell.angle_gamma   90.00
#
_symmetry.space_group_name_H-M   'P 1'
#
loop_
_entity.id
_entity.type
_entity.pdbx_description
1 polymer ?
#
loop_
_entity_poly.entity_id
_entity_poly.type
_entity_poly.pdbx_seq_one_letter_code
_entity_poly.pdbx_strand_id
1 'polypeptide(L)'
;MPVVKYVTLRIVIAITKYFNWPLDQPDVVTAFLYGVMKEKVYCVVPEGVETDDDSDYLELVKAIYGLKQASQVWNDTFDEFVCSISFEVSAFDPCLYIKVVDGHCVIVLVYVDDVLVTGSSLELIAHTKADLKTRFELTDSGKCTFVLGI
;
A
#
# COMPACT_ATOMS: atom_id res chain seq x y z
N MET A 1 4.79 12.69 -0.32
CA MET A 1 4.54 11.24 -0.51
C MET A 1 5.77 10.66 -1.16
N PRO A 2 6.39 9.60 -0.62
CA PRO A 2 7.28 8.81 -1.44
C PRO A 2 6.45 8.20 -2.57
N VAL A 3 6.85 8.45 -3.81
CA VAL A 3 6.31 7.77 -4.98
C VAL A 3 7.38 6.79 -5.40
N VAL A 4 6.99 5.55 -5.72
CA VAL A 4 7.94 4.54 -6.19
C VAL A 4 8.79 5.11 -7.32
N LYS A 5 10.09 4.88 -7.28
CA LYS A 5 10.93 5.28 -8.41
C LYS A 5 10.61 4.34 -9.57
N TYR A 6 10.36 4.88 -10.76
CA TYR A 6 10.18 4.08 -11.97
C TYR A 6 11.35 3.11 -12.22
N VAL A 7 12.57 3.48 -11.80
CA VAL A 7 13.74 2.60 -11.86
C VAL A 7 13.55 1.36 -10.99
N THR A 8 13.05 1.52 -9.76
CA THR A 8 12.76 0.41 -8.85
C THR A 8 11.69 -0.51 -9.43
N LEU A 9 10.58 0.06 -9.93
CA LEU A 9 9.52 -0.72 -10.56
C LEU A 9 10.07 -1.57 -11.73
N ARG A 10 10.86 -0.96 -12.62
CA ARG A 10 11.48 -1.67 -13.76
C ARG A 10 12.44 -2.77 -13.31
N ILE A 11 13.23 -2.51 -12.27
CA ILE A 11 14.15 -3.51 -11.70
C ILE A 11 13.36 -4.69 -11.13
N VAL A 12 12.31 -4.45 -10.36
CA VAL A 12 11.46 -5.51 -9.80
C VAL A 12 10.85 -6.35 -10.92
N ILE A 13 10.25 -5.73 -11.94
CA ILE A 13 9.70 -6.43 -13.10
C ILE A 13 10.79 -7.25 -13.82
N ALA A 14 11.98 -6.68 -14.01
CA ALA A 14 13.09 -7.37 -14.65
C ALA A 14 13.57 -8.59 -13.86
N ILE A 15 13.68 -8.48 -12.53
CA ILE A 15 14.03 -9.59 -11.62
C ILE A 15 12.95 -10.68 -11.71
N THR A 16 11.69 -10.30 -11.56
CA THR A 16 10.55 -11.22 -11.67
C THR A 16 10.61 -11.99 -12.99
N LYS A 17 10.83 -11.30 -14.11
CA LYS A 17 10.90 -11.93 -15.43
C LYS A 17 12.12 -12.84 -15.57
N TYR A 18 13.29 -12.40 -15.09
CA TYR A 18 14.54 -13.13 -15.18
C TYR A 18 14.51 -14.45 -14.40
N PHE A 19 13.97 -14.44 -13.18
CA PHE A 19 13.84 -15.64 -12.35
C PHE A 19 12.52 -16.39 -12.53
N ASN A 20 11.67 -15.94 -13.46
CA ASN A 20 10.34 -16.49 -13.70
C ASN A 20 9.48 -16.58 -12.42
N TRP A 21 9.55 -15.53 -11.60
CA TRP A 21 8.74 -15.41 -10.39
C TRP A 21 7.31 -14.98 -10.75
N PRO A 22 6.31 -15.38 -9.95
CA PRO A 22 4.96 -14.82 -10.05
C PRO A 22 4.97 -13.33 -9.69
N LEU A 23 4.06 -12.57 -10.29
CA LEU A 23 3.81 -11.17 -9.99
C LEU A 23 2.31 -10.98 -9.79
N ASP A 24 1.94 -10.60 -8.58
CA ASP A 24 0.56 -10.30 -8.20
C ASP A 24 0.45 -8.81 -7.89
N GLN A 25 -0.67 -8.18 -8.30
CA GLN A 25 -0.95 -6.78 -8.04
C GLN A 25 -2.29 -6.64 -7.29
N PRO A 26 -2.34 -6.94 -5.98
CA PRO A 26 -3.51 -6.62 -5.18
C PRO A 26 -3.72 -5.10 -5.09
N ASP A 27 -4.98 -4.68 -5.20
CA ASP A 27 -5.41 -3.30 -4.97
C ASP A 27 -6.01 -3.19 -3.55
N VAL A 28 -5.64 -2.13 -2.84
CA VAL A 28 -6.12 -1.89 -1.46
C VAL A 28 -7.41 -1.11 -1.51
N VAL A 29 -8.50 -1.74 -1.07
CA VAL A 29 -9.81 -1.09 -1.01
C VAL A 29 -9.76 0.05 -0.01
N THR A 30 -10.01 1.28 -0.47
CA THR A 30 -10.05 2.48 0.37
C THR A 30 -8.76 2.76 1.16
N ALA A 31 -7.59 2.57 0.54
CA ALA A 31 -6.26 2.78 1.13
C ALA A 31 -6.16 3.98 2.10
N PHE A 32 -6.60 5.18 1.70
CA PHE A 32 -6.52 6.37 2.56
C PHE A 32 -7.34 6.29 3.86
N LEU A 33 -8.43 5.53 3.90
CA LEU A 33 -9.27 5.38 5.10
C LEU A 33 -8.61 4.53 6.20
N TYR A 34 -7.52 3.83 5.90
CA TYR A 34 -6.71 3.14 6.91
C TYR A 34 -5.83 4.10 7.70
N GLY A 35 -5.51 5.26 7.11
CA GLY A 35 -4.68 6.28 7.71
C GLY A 35 -5.41 7.10 8.78
N VAL A 36 -4.85 7.14 9.99
CA VAL A 36 -5.35 8.01 11.07
C VAL A 36 -4.73 9.39 10.96
N MET A 37 -5.58 10.41 10.93
CA MET A 37 -5.15 11.80 10.88
C MET A 37 -4.52 12.21 12.22
N LYS A 38 -3.24 12.60 12.20
CA LYS A 38 -2.55 13.16 13.38
C LYS A 38 -2.80 14.65 13.55
N GLU A 39 -3.10 15.33 12.44
CA GLU A 39 -3.40 16.76 12.40
C GLU A 39 -4.91 16.98 12.37
N LYS A 40 -5.37 18.02 13.07
CA LYS A 40 -6.77 18.43 13.02
C LYS A 40 -7.06 19.10 11.69
N VAL A 41 -7.81 18.41 10.85
CA VAL A 41 -8.27 18.92 9.57
C VAL A 41 -9.78 18.92 9.58
N TYR A 42 -10.36 20.03 9.15
CA TYR A 42 -11.81 20.20 9.09
C TYR A 42 -12.26 20.26 7.63
N CYS A 43 -13.44 19.70 7.35
CA CYS A 43 -14.13 19.90 6.08
C CYS A 43 -15.48 20.59 6.33
N VAL A 44 -15.98 21.27 5.29
CA VAL A 44 -17.33 21.83 5.30
C VAL A 44 -18.33 20.68 5.29
N VAL A 45 -19.42 20.81 6.05
CA VAL A 45 -20.51 19.84 6.04
C VAL A 45 -21.07 19.72 4.61
N PRO A 46 -21.08 18.52 4.02
CA PRO A 46 -21.66 18.33 2.69
C PRO A 46 -23.16 18.62 2.69
N GLU A 47 -23.66 19.15 1.57
CA GLU A 47 -25.08 19.42 1.41
C GLU A 47 -25.91 18.12 1.59
N GLY A 48 -26.92 18.16 2.46
CA GLY A 48 -27.77 17.01 2.78
C GLY A 48 -27.28 16.14 3.94
N VAL A 49 -26.21 16.51 4.65
CA VAL A 49 -25.80 15.89 5.91
C VAL A 49 -26.36 16.71 7.07
N GLU A 50 -27.23 16.11 7.88
CA GLU A 50 -27.70 16.71 9.14
C GLU A 50 -26.65 16.45 10.22
N THR A 51 -26.23 17.51 10.92
CA THR A 51 -25.35 17.43 12.07
C THR A 51 -26.13 17.73 13.34
N ASP A 52 -25.87 16.98 14.42
CA ASP A 52 -26.52 17.19 15.72
C ASP A 52 -26.18 18.56 16.33
N ASP A 53 -25.01 19.08 15.95
CA ASP A 53 -24.49 20.40 16.31
C ASP A 53 -24.69 21.35 15.11
N ASP A 54 -25.06 22.61 15.36
CA ASP A 54 -25.24 23.68 14.36
C ASP A 54 -23.88 24.16 13.76
N SER A 55 -22.95 23.23 13.55
CA SER A 55 -21.57 23.44 13.11
C SER A 55 -21.48 23.33 11.60
N ASP A 56 -20.90 24.35 10.96
CA ASP A 56 -20.66 24.35 9.51
C ASP A 56 -19.50 23.41 9.08
N TYR A 57 -18.83 22.77 10.04
CA TYR A 57 -17.62 21.98 9.80
C TYR A 57 -17.56 20.67 10.60
N LEU A 58 -16.87 19.67 10.03
CA LEU A 58 -16.61 18.35 10.59
C LEU A 58 -15.11 18.11 10.72
N GLU A 59 -14.66 17.48 11.81
CA GLU A 59 -13.27 17.04 11.98
C GLU A 59 -13.03 15.71 11.26
N LEU A 60 -12.02 15.66 10.40
CA LEU A 60 -11.61 14.45 9.69
C LEU A 60 -10.68 13.60 10.58
N VAL A 61 -11.22 12.51 11.10
CA VAL A 61 -10.45 11.52 11.90
C VAL A 61 -9.61 10.60 11.02
N LYS A 62 -10.05 10.36 9.78
CA LYS A 62 -9.39 9.51 8.78
C LYS A 62 -9.03 10.31 7.54
N ALA A 63 -7.97 9.89 6.88
CA ALA A 63 -7.57 10.50 5.62
C ALA A 63 -8.57 10.15 4.49
N ILE A 64 -8.96 11.15 3.71
CA ILE A 64 -9.83 10.99 2.53
C ILE A 64 -9.11 11.45 1.27
N TYR A 65 -9.61 11.01 0.10
CA TYR A 65 -9.11 11.46 -1.20
C TYR A 65 -9.11 13.00 -1.30
N GLY A 66 -8.09 13.55 -1.95
CA GLY A 66 -7.94 14.99 -2.16
C GLY A 66 -7.24 15.74 -1.03
N LEU A 67 -7.03 15.13 0.14
CA LEU A 67 -6.17 15.70 1.16
C LEU A 67 -4.69 15.59 0.76
N LYS A 68 -3.95 16.69 0.88
CA LYS A 68 -2.50 16.75 0.58
C LYS A 68 -1.69 15.70 1.36
N GLN A 69 -2.11 15.39 2.58
CA GLN A 69 -1.45 14.47 3.49
C GLN A 69 -1.96 13.01 3.41
N ALA A 70 -3.08 12.73 2.74
CA ALA A 70 -3.74 11.42 2.81
C ALA A 70 -2.82 10.24 2.47
N SER A 71 -2.11 10.38 1.37
CA SER A 71 -1.07 9.46 0.91
C SER A 71 0.12 9.25 1.85
N GLN A 72 0.49 10.29 2.61
CA GLN A 72 1.63 10.19 3.52
C GLN A 72 1.18 9.38 4.72
N VAL A 73 0.00 9.71 5.26
CA VAL A 73 -0.63 8.94 6.34
C VAL A 73 -0.83 7.48 5.92
N TRP A 74 -1.28 7.23 4.69
CA TRP A 74 -1.37 5.88 4.13
C TRP A 74 -0.01 5.18 4.08
N ASN A 75 1.00 5.81 3.48
CA ASN A 75 2.33 5.21 3.37
C ASN A 75 2.93 4.89 4.75
N ASP A 76 2.81 5.80 5.71
CA ASP A 76 3.30 5.59 7.08
C ASP A 76 2.55 4.43 7.77
N THR A 77 1.23 4.33 7.55
CA THR A 77 0.41 3.23 8.09
C THR A 77 0.81 1.89 7.48
N PHE A 78 1.10 1.86 6.18
CA PHE A 78 1.53 0.66 5.48
C PHE A 78 2.94 0.23 5.90
N ASP A 79 3.88 1.18 5.95
CA ASP A 79 5.26 0.97 6.40
C ASP A 79 5.30 0.37 7.81
N GLU A 80 4.57 0.96 8.75
CA GLU A 80 4.47 0.47 10.14
C GLU A 80 3.98 -0.98 10.19
N PHE A 81 2.92 -1.29 9.44
CA PHE A 81 2.38 -2.64 9.39
C PHE A 81 3.35 -3.63 8.75
N VAL A 82 3.92 -3.31 7.59
CA VAL A 82 4.79 -4.23 6.86
C VAL A 82 6.09 -4.49 7.61
N CYS A 83 6.66 -3.46 8.24
CA CYS A 83 7.79 -3.64 9.15
C CYS A 83 7.44 -4.54 10.35
N SER A 84 6.21 -4.47 10.88
CA SER A 84 5.77 -5.32 12.00
C SER A 84 5.73 -6.82 11.65
N ILE A 85 5.52 -7.16 10.37
CA ILE A 85 5.55 -8.53 9.87
C ILE A 85 6.92 -8.95 9.30
N SER A 86 7.99 -8.34 9.83
CA SER A 86 9.41 -8.69 9.57
C SER A 86 9.90 -8.44 8.14
N PHE A 87 9.32 -7.46 7.46
CA PHE A 87 9.94 -6.92 6.24
C PHE A 87 10.95 -5.84 6.59
N GLU A 88 11.98 -5.74 5.76
CA GLU A 88 12.93 -4.64 5.78
C GLU A 88 12.64 -3.68 4.63
N VAL A 89 12.55 -2.39 4.94
CA VAL A 89 12.43 -1.33 3.93
C VAL A 89 13.78 -1.13 3.22
N SER A 90 13.74 -0.93 1.91
CA SER A 90 14.94 -0.67 1.12
C SER A 90 15.50 0.71 1.41
N ALA A 91 16.81 0.78 1.65
CA ALA A 91 17.53 2.05 1.78
C ALA A 91 17.52 2.90 0.49
N PHE A 92 17.23 2.30 -0.66
CA PHE A 92 17.24 2.99 -1.97
C PHE A 92 15.87 3.52 -2.38
N ASP A 93 14.80 2.85 -1.95
CA ASP A 93 13.43 3.21 -2.26
C ASP A 93 12.51 2.88 -1.07
N PRO A 94 11.94 3.88 -0.37
CA PRO A 94 11.11 3.67 0.81
C PRO A 94 9.75 3.02 0.52
N CYS A 95 9.44 2.78 -0.76
CA CYS A 95 8.25 2.03 -1.17
C CYS A 95 8.53 0.54 -1.44
N LEU A 96 9.80 0.10 -1.35
CA LEU A 96 10.24 -1.27 -1.61
C LEU A 96 10.56 -1.98 -0.29
N TYR A 97 9.93 -3.12 -0.07
CA TYR A 97 10.08 -3.95 1.11
C TYR A 97 10.55 -5.34 0.70
N ILE A 98 11.48 -5.91 1.46
CA ILE A 98 12.07 -7.22 1.18
C ILE A 98 12.04 -8.04 2.47
N LYS A 99 11.62 -9.30 2.35
CA LYS A 99 11.71 -10.29 3.43
C LYS A 99 12.35 -11.55 2.91
N VAL A 100 13.28 -12.10 3.68
CA VAL A 100 14.00 -13.34 3.37
C VAL A 100 13.73 -14.36 4.47
N VAL A 101 13.27 -15.55 4.09
CA VAL A 101 12.96 -16.67 4.99
C VAL A 101 13.53 -17.94 4.37
N ASP A 102 14.38 -18.65 5.10
CA ASP A 102 14.96 -19.94 4.69
C ASP A 102 15.58 -19.93 3.28
N GLY A 103 16.24 -18.83 2.91
CA GLY A 103 16.87 -18.66 1.60
C GLY A 103 15.91 -18.28 0.46
N HIS A 104 14.61 -18.18 0.73
CA HIS A 104 13.61 -17.62 -0.18
C HIS A 104 13.36 -16.15 0.12
N CYS A 105 13.06 -15.36 -0.89
CA CYS A 105 12.70 -13.96 -0.74
C CYS A 105 11.29 -13.67 -1.24
N VAL A 106 10.66 -12.66 -0.63
CA VAL A 106 9.46 -12.00 -1.11
C VAL A 106 9.72 -10.49 -1.11
N ILE A 107 9.23 -9.85 -2.16
CA ILE A 107 9.35 -8.43 -2.42
C ILE A 107 7.93 -7.86 -2.48
N VAL A 108 7.71 -6.79 -1.72
CA VAL A 108 6.49 -5.99 -1.74
C VAL A 108 6.85 -4.58 -2.18
N LEU A 109 6.15 -4.05 -3.16
CA LEU A 109 6.35 -2.70 -3.68
C LEU A 109 5.02 -1.95 -3.64
N VAL A 110 5.00 -0.78 -3.00
CA VAL A 110 3.80 0.05 -2.90
C VAL A 110 3.86 1.18 -3.90
N TYR A 111 2.80 1.35 -4.69
CA TYR A 111 2.62 2.47 -5.59
C TYR A 111 1.25 3.11 -5.36
N VAL A 112 1.23 4.16 -4.54
CA VAL A 112 -0.02 4.85 -4.17
C VAL A 112 -1.00 3.84 -3.53
N ASP A 113 -2.06 3.46 -4.22
CA ASP A 113 -3.11 2.54 -3.73
C ASP A 113 -2.87 1.09 -4.17
N ASP A 114 -1.95 0.88 -5.12
CA ASP A 114 -1.57 -0.42 -5.65
C ASP A 114 -0.42 -1.04 -4.85
N VAL A 115 -0.49 -2.36 -4.64
CA VAL A 115 0.60 -3.14 -4.04
C VAL A 115 1.02 -4.20 -5.05
N LEU A 116 2.32 -4.33 -5.29
CA LEU A 116 2.91 -5.39 -6.09
C LEU A 116 3.61 -6.39 -5.17
N VAL A 117 3.36 -7.68 -5.36
CA VAL A 117 3.96 -8.77 -4.59
C VAL A 117 4.59 -9.78 -5.54
N THR A 118 5.87 -10.08 -5.33
CA THR A 118 6.63 -11.07 -6.11
C THR A 118 7.67 -11.75 -5.22
N GLY A 119 8.26 -12.86 -5.67
CA GLY A 119 9.25 -13.56 -4.86
C GLY A 119 9.55 -14.96 -5.36
N SER A 120 10.54 -15.58 -4.73
CA SER A 120 11.04 -16.90 -5.12
C SER A 120 10.22 -18.08 -4.62
N SER A 121 9.25 -17.86 -3.73
CA SER A 121 8.40 -18.91 -3.15
C SER A 121 6.93 -18.52 -3.21
N LEU A 122 6.12 -19.36 -3.87
CA LEU A 122 4.66 -19.20 -3.93
C LEU A 122 4.02 -19.25 -2.54
N GLU A 123 4.55 -20.08 -1.65
CA GLU A 123 4.08 -20.19 -0.27
C GLU A 123 4.35 -18.91 0.51
N LEU A 124 5.54 -18.33 0.37
CA LEU A 124 5.90 -17.08 1.05
C LEU A 124 5.07 -15.90 0.53
N ILE A 125 4.78 -15.88 -0.78
CA ILE A 125 3.89 -14.89 -1.39
C ILE A 125 2.46 -15.05 -0.87
N ALA A 126 1.95 -16.28 -0.80
CA ALA A 126 0.62 -16.55 -0.29
C ALA A 126 0.48 -16.12 1.18
N HIS A 127 1.47 -16.45 2.02
CA HIS A 127 1.52 -15.99 3.41
C HIS A 127 1.58 -14.46 3.50
N THR A 128 2.44 -13.81 2.71
CA THR A 128 2.53 -12.34 2.69
C THR A 128 1.19 -11.69 2.33
N LYS A 129 0.47 -12.22 1.33
CA LYS A 129 -0.87 -11.73 0.99
C LYS A 129 -1.88 -12.00 2.10
N ALA A 130 -1.79 -13.14 2.78
CA ALA A 130 -2.65 -13.44 3.94
C ALA A 130 -2.39 -12.46 5.09
N ASP A 131 -1.13 -12.19 5.41
CA ASP A 131 -0.72 -11.20 6.41
C ASP A 131 -1.27 -9.82 6.07
N LEU A 132 -1.08 -9.35 4.83
CA LEU A 132 -1.64 -8.08 4.37
C LEU A 132 -3.17 -8.04 4.51
N LYS A 133 -3.87 -9.14 4.19
CA LYS A 133 -5.33 -9.28 4.35
C LYS A 133 -5.79 -9.21 5.81
N THR A 134 -4.92 -9.40 6.80
CA THR A 134 -5.29 -9.23 8.22
C THR A 134 -5.53 -7.77 8.59
N ARG A 135 -4.92 -6.83 7.86
CA ARG A 135 -4.98 -5.39 8.15
C ARG A 135 -5.70 -4.58 7.09
N PHE A 136 -5.54 -4.97 5.83
CA PHE A 136 -6.03 -4.25 4.66
C PHE A 136 -6.98 -5.13 3.86
N GLU A 137 -8.09 -4.56 3.43
CA GLU A 137 -8.98 -5.22 2.48
C GLU A 137 -8.32 -5.16 1.10
N LEU A 138 -7.99 -6.33 0.55
CA LEU A 138 -7.36 -6.45 -0.76
C LEU A 138 -8.34 -7.03 -1.77
N THR A 139 -8.48 -6.37 -2.93
CA THR A 139 -9.15 -6.98 -4.08
C THR A 139 -8.17 -7.91 -4.80
N ASP A 140 -8.66 -9.10 -5.16
CA ASP A 140 -7.91 -10.04 -6.01
C ASP A 140 -8.10 -9.61 -7.46
N SER A 141 -7.20 -8.76 -7.97
CA SER A 141 -7.19 -8.35 -9.39
C SER A 141 -6.67 -9.46 -10.34
N GLY A 142 -6.45 -10.69 -9.86
CA GLY A 142 -5.93 -11.81 -10.63
C GLY A 142 -4.43 -11.73 -10.89
N LYS A 143 -3.89 -12.69 -11.67
CA LYS A 143 -2.47 -12.67 -12.10
C LYS A 143 -2.20 -11.41 -12.92
N CYS A 144 -1.16 -10.67 -12.57
CA CYS A 144 -0.82 -9.41 -13.23
C CYS A 144 -0.47 -9.68 -14.70
N THR A 145 -1.34 -9.27 -15.64
CA THR A 145 -1.10 -9.33 -17.09
C THR A 145 -0.61 -7.99 -17.65
N PHE A 146 -0.73 -6.91 -16.87
CA PHE A 146 -0.37 -5.55 -17.24
C PHE A 146 0.08 -4.81 -15.97
N VAL A 147 1.29 -4.23 -15.97
CA VAL A 147 1.80 -3.44 -14.85
C VAL A 147 1.66 -1.96 -15.21
N LEU A 148 1.12 -1.15 -14.29
CA LEU A 148 0.77 0.26 -14.50
C LEU A 148 1.78 1.03 -15.38
N GLY A 149 1.37 1.30 -16.63
CA GLY A 149 2.08 2.19 -17.55
C GLY A 149 3.31 1.60 -18.26
N ILE A 150 3.50 0.28 -18.26
CA ILE A 150 4.55 -0.42 -19.04
C ILE A 150 3.94 -1.49 -19.95
#